data_AF-A0A7K3ZR50-F1
#
_entry.id   AF-A0A7K3ZR50-F1
#
_cell.length_a   1.000
_cell.length_b   1.000
_cell.length_c   1.000
_cell.angle_alpha   90.00
_cell.angle_beta   90.00
_cell.angle_gamma   90.00
#
_symmetry.space_group_name_H-M   'P 1'
#
loop_
_entity.id
_entity.type
_entity.pdbx_description
1 polymer ?
#
loop_
_entity_poly.entity_id
_entity_poly.type
_entity_poly.pdbx_seq_one_letter_code
_entity_poly.pdbx_strand_id
1 'polypeptide(L)'
;MYNVKRPFGILAVLVLVFAGIATLQEAPTDAQTAANQSTIALKTIINEKFPVPYATAHHIISLPLEKNDRLEGSFTVDKFYTYPNLNYGGHGESVTVKVVVMILDQNGQTVYKCYPARIGSFNITAAQSGVYTFATGCYYLWLINRIVNPEMTLNYTVTGLPFKINILSPSNDIYTPNVSLSFTVNRFSDWIDYRLDGNSSVPLWDGNWSYYATGVVANYRNITTPVSYGNTTLTGLTSGLHTLTLSANDTYGNWDNQTISFRVDPSLATKGIDAVLFPALIAVVIIVALALIVSVVLYRKHLQTCR
;
A
#
# COMPACT_ATOMS: atom_id res chain seq x y z
N MET A 1 -74.26 -40.36 -43.05
CA MET A 1 -73.76 -39.06 -43.55
C MET A 1 -72.92 -38.42 -42.46
N TYR A 2 -71.66 -38.16 -42.79
CA TYR A 2 -70.65 -37.49 -41.97
C TYR A 2 -71.07 -36.06 -41.59
N ASN A 3 -70.85 -35.63 -40.34
CA ASN A 3 -70.22 -34.31 -40.14
C ASN A 3 -69.49 -34.21 -38.79
N VAL A 4 -68.16 -34.21 -38.94
CA VAL A 4 -67.16 -33.84 -37.95
C VAL A 4 -67.01 -32.33 -37.99
N LYS A 5 -67.08 -31.62 -36.86
CA LYS A 5 -66.27 -30.40 -36.66
C LYS A 5 -65.74 -30.32 -35.22
N ARG A 6 -64.42 -30.15 -35.17
CA ARG A 6 -63.49 -30.13 -34.04
C ARG A 6 -63.55 -28.82 -33.23
N PRO A 7 -62.91 -28.78 -32.03
CA PRO A 7 -62.85 -27.62 -31.15
C PRO A 7 -61.74 -26.63 -31.56
N PHE A 8 -62.03 -25.33 -31.41
CA PHE A 8 -61.08 -24.22 -31.27
C PHE A 8 -61.24 -23.71 -29.82
N GLY A 9 -60.25 -23.30 -29.05
CA GLY A 9 -58.82 -23.05 -29.25
C GLY A 9 -58.33 -22.32 -27.99
N ILE A 10 -57.18 -22.73 -27.48
CA ILE A 10 -56.46 -22.16 -26.33
C ILE A 10 -55.81 -20.84 -26.74
N LEU A 11 -55.97 -19.75 -25.98
CA LEU A 11 -54.90 -18.78 -25.62
C LEU A 11 -55.47 -17.63 -24.76
N ALA A 12 -55.24 -17.64 -23.46
CA ALA A 12 -55.32 -16.44 -22.63
C ALA A 12 -53.87 -16.05 -22.28
N VAL A 13 -53.36 -15.04 -22.98
CA VAL A 13 -52.03 -14.45 -22.77
C VAL A 13 -52.10 -13.59 -21.51
N LEU A 14 -51.31 -13.97 -20.51
CA LEU A 14 -51.13 -13.23 -19.26
C LEU A 14 -50.24 -12.00 -19.54
N VAL A 15 -50.79 -10.80 -19.42
CA VAL A 15 -50.03 -9.54 -19.49
C VAL A 15 -49.67 -9.12 -18.06
N LEU A 16 -48.39 -9.13 -17.73
CA LEU A 16 -47.82 -8.60 -16.50
C LEU A 16 -46.75 -7.57 -16.90
N VAL A 17 -47.07 -6.29 -16.77
CA VAL A 17 -46.09 -5.20 -16.90
C VAL A 17 -45.99 -4.53 -15.54
N PHE A 18 -44.88 -4.78 -14.86
CA PHE A 18 -44.47 -4.07 -13.65
C PHE A 18 -44.09 -2.63 -14.00
N ALA A 19 -44.78 -1.66 -13.40
CA ALA A 19 -44.34 -0.27 -13.38
C ALA A 19 -43.30 -0.11 -12.25
N GLY A 20 -42.03 0.01 -12.61
CA GLY A 20 -40.94 0.39 -11.71
C GLY A 20 -40.81 1.90 -11.64
N ILE A 21 -40.96 2.45 -10.43
CA ILE A 21 -40.53 3.81 -10.08
C ILE A 21 -39.08 3.71 -9.62
N ALA A 22 -38.18 4.51 -10.20
CA ALA A 22 -36.94 4.91 -9.55
C ALA A 22 -36.55 6.33 -9.98
N THR A 23 -36.43 7.16 -8.97
CA THR A 23 -36.10 8.58 -8.94
C THR A 23 -34.66 8.84 -9.39
N LEU A 24 -34.48 9.84 -10.26
CA LEU A 24 -33.17 10.47 -10.50
C LEU A 24 -32.82 11.33 -9.28
N GLN A 25 -31.83 10.88 -8.50
CA GLN A 25 -31.15 11.72 -7.51
C GLN A 25 -29.81 12.14 -8.13
N GLU A 26 -29.69 13.44 -8.42
CA GLU A 26 -28.46 14.04 -8.94
C GLU A 26 -27.31 13.95 -7.92
N ALA A 27 -26.11 13.76 -8.46
CA ALA A 27 -24.87 13.54 -7.73
C ALA A 27 -24.48 14.74 -6.84
N PRO A 28 -23.87 14.52 -5.66
CA PRO A 28 -23.21 15.59 -4.95
C PRO A 28 -22.01 16.07 -5.76
N THR A 29 -21.94 17.38 -5.93
CA THR A 29 -20.90 18.11 -6.65
C THR A 29 -19.60 18.02 -5.87
N ASP A 30 -18.59 17.37 -6.45
CA ASP A 30 -17.23 17.32 -5.90
C ASP A 30 -16.60 18.72 -5.93
N ALA A 31 -16.76 19.45 -4.82
CA ALA A 31 -15.97 20.60 -4.49
C ALA A 31 -14.86 20.18 -3.52
N GLN A 32 -13.72 19.72 -4.03
CA GLN A 32 -12.45 19.80 -3.29
C GLN A 32 -11.23 19.59 -4.21
N THR A 33 -10.93 20.60 -5.02
CA THR A 33 -9.63 20.73 -5.66
C THR A 33 -9.03 22.08 -5.33
N ALA A 34 -8.48 22.22 -4.12
CA ALA A 34 -7.43 23.20 -3.83
C ALA A 34 -6.80 22.94 -2.46
N ALA A 35 -5.48 23.15 -2.40
CA ALA A 35 -4.64 23.31 -1.22
C ALA A 35 -4.21 22.04 -0.47
N ASN A 36 -3.01 21.55 -0.80
CA ASN A 36 -1.88 21.54 0.15
C ASN A 36 -0.64 20.89 -0.51
N GLN A 37 0.13 21.67 -1.27
CA GLN A 37 1.54 21.39 -1.49
C GLN A 37 2.36 22.11 -0.40
N SER A 38 2.09 21.79 0.87
CA SER A 38 3.01 22.15 1.94
C SER A 38 4.13 21.14 1.96
N THR A 39 5.31 21.49 1.43
CA THR A 39 6.56 20.83 1.79
C THR A 39 6.73 20.96 3.29
N ILE A 40 6.55 19.86 4.03
CA ILE A 40 6.80 19.81 5.46
C ILE A 40 8.28 19.47 5.63
N ALA A 41 9.00 20.28 6.40
CA ALA A 41 10.33 19.91 6.89
C ALA A 41 10.14 18.74 7.86
N LEU A 42 10.63 17.55 7.50
CA LEU A 42 10.30 16.32 8.22
C LEU A 42 11.46 15.85 9.07
N LYS A 43 11.16 15.91 10.37
CA LYS A 43 11.86 15.33 11.53
C LYS A 43 13.37 15.57 11.60
N THR A 44 13.67 16.36 12.61
CA THR A 44 14.96 16.94 12.97
C THR A 44 15.66 16.07 14.01
N ILE A 45 16.93 15.73 13.71
CA ILE A 45 17.98 15.20 14.62
C ILE A 45 17.79 13.75 15.06
N ILE A 46 18.54 12.85 14.42
CA ILE A 46 19.08 11.70 15.14
C ILE A 46 20.52 12.09 15.49
N ASN A 47 20.82 12.41 16.75
CA ASN A 47 22.19 12.53 17.25
C ASN A 47 22.80 11.12 17.33
N GLU A 48 22.93 10.48 16.17
CA GLU A 48 23.51 9.16 16.08
C GLU A 48 25.02 9.30 16.22
N LYS A 49 25.49 8.85 17.38
CA LYS A 49 26.90 8.80 17.72
C LYS A 49 27.39 7.38 17.53
N PHE A 50 28.19 7.14 16.51
CA PHE A 50 28.68 5.80 16.19
C PHE A 50 30.21 5.77 16.04
N PRO A 51 30.85 4.65 16.40
CA PRO A 51 32.27 4.45 16.12
C PRO A 51 32.47 4.29 14.60
N VAL A 52 33.40 5.04 14.02
CA VAL A 52 33.78 4.83 12.61
C VAL A 52 34.68 3.59 12.55
N PRO A 53 34.28 2.54 11.83
CA PRO A 53 35.03 1.29 11.81
C PRO A 53 36.35 1.40 11.03
N TYR A 54 37.30 0.51 11.37
CA TYR A 54 38.61 0.40 10.72
C TYR A 54 38.48 -0.02 9.25
N ALA A 55 39.51 0.29 8.46
CA ALA A 55 39.69 0.04 7.03
C ALA A 55 38.74 -1.02 6.43
N THR A 56 38.07 -0.62 5.33
CA THR A 56 37.08 -1.38 4.52
C THR A 56 35.71 -1.63 5.14
N ALA A 57 35.56 -1.51 6.46
CA ALA A 57 34.23 -1.50 7.07
C ALA A 57 33.62 -0.10 6.97
N HIS A 58 32.32 -0.03 6.67
CA HIS A 58 31.54 1.19 6.64
C HIS A 58 30.45 1.11 7.70
N HIS A 59 30.25 2.17 8.49
CA HIS A 59 28.97 2.33 9.17
C HIS A 59 27.95 2.72 8.10
N ILE A 60 26.84 1.99 8.05
CA ILE A 60 25.81 2.09 7.01
C ILE A 60 24.53 2.56 7.68
N ILE A 61 24.08 3.76 7.33
CA ILE A 61 22.74 4.24 7.66
C ILE A 61 21.92 4.20 6.37
N SER A 62 20.83 3.44 6.39
CA SER A 62 19.91 3.30 5.26
C SER A 62 18.76 4.29 5.40
N LEU A 63 18.64 5.18 4.43
CA LEU A 63 17.62 6.24 4.37
C LEU A 63 16.66 5.95 3.21
N PRO A 64 15.42 5.50 3.46
CA PRO A 64 14.43 5.38 2.39
C PRO A 64 14.07 6.79 1.92
N LEU A 65 14.51 7.19 0.73
CA LEU A 65 14.16 8.47 0.12
C LEU A 65 13.32 8.25 -1.12
N GLU A 66 12.49 9.23 -1.42
CA GLU A 66 11.67 9.27 -2.61
C GLU A 66 12.21 10.27 -3.60
N LYS A 67 11.85 10.09 -4.87
CA LYS A 67 12.22 11.06 -5.90
C LYS A 67 11.78 12.47 -5.48
N ASN A 68 12.72 13.41 -5.54
CA ASN A 68 12.62 14.81 -5.14
C ASN A 68 12.63 15.09 -3.63
N ASP A 69 12.78 14.07 -2.78
CA ASP A 69 13.13 14.33 -1.39
C ASP A 69 14.47 15.04 -1.31
N ARG A 70 14.56 16.00 -0.39
CA ARG A 70 15.79 16.73 -0.07
C ARG A 70 16.32 16.20 1.25
N LEU A 71 17.53 15.68 1.23
CA LEU A 71 18.29 15.31 2.40
C LEU A 71 19.34 16.39 2.67
N GLU A 72 19.17 17.11 3.77
CA GLU A 72 20.08 18.18 4.19
C GLU A 72 20.66 17.83 5.56
N GLY A 73 21.92 18.18 5.79
CA GLY A 73 22.53 17.82 7.06
C GLY A 73 23.98 18.22 7.19
N SER A 74 24.54 17.84 8.34
CA SER A 74 25.93 18.02 8.69
C SER A 74 26.44 16.82 9.47
N PHE A 75 27.75 16.66 9.46
CA PHE A 75 28.42 15.69 10.31
C PHE A 75 29.61 16.35 11.00
N THR A 76 29.88 15.89 12.22
CA THR A 76 31.06 16.25 12.99
C THR A 76 31.75 14.96 13.42
N VAL A 77 33.06 14.89 13.23
CA VAL A 77 33.88 13.80 13.73
C VAL A 77 34.56 14.27 15.01
N ASP A 78 34.16 13.68 16.13
CA ASP A 78 34.75 13.91 17.44
C ASP A 78 35.96 12.98 17.64
N LYS A 79 36.91 13.45 18.47
CA LYS A 79 38.12 12.72 18.89
C LYS A 79 39.06 12.32 17.74
N PHE A 80 39.64 13.34 17.09
CA PHE A 80 40.87 13.15 16.33
C PHE A 80 42.03 12.88 17.30
N TYR A 81 42.46 11.63 17.39
CA TYR A 81 43.70 11.32 18.07
C TYR A 81 44.86 11.56 17.11
N THR A 82 45.73 12.48 17.51
CA THR A 82 47.03 12.64 16.89
C THR A 82 48.03 11.80 17.64
N TYR A 83 48.48 10.73 16.99
CA TYR A 83 49.52 9.87 17.53
C TYR A 83 50.87 10.33 17.03
N PRO A 84 51.90 10.35 17.90
CA PRO A 84 53.28 10.48 17.43
C PRO A 84 53.60 9.24 16.58
N ASN A 85 54.12 9.46 15.37
CA ASN A 85 54.60 8.39 14.51
C ASN A 85 55.74 7.62 15.21
N LEU A 86 55.52 6.35 15.56
CA LEU A 86 56.50 5.54 16.29
C LEU A 86 57.45 4.74 15.37
N ASN A 87 57.18 4.65 14.07
CA ASN A 87 57.86 3.72 13.16
C ASN A 87 58.82 4.38 12.16
N TYR A 88 58.75 5.70 11.98
CA TYR A 88 59.78 6.45 11.27
C TYR A 88 60.51 7.29 12.29
N GLY A 89 61.76 6.93 12.61
CA GLY A 89 62.57 7.49 13.70
C GLY A 89 62.93 8.98 13.57
N GLY A 90 61.93 9.85 13.49
CA GLY A 90 62.11 11.29 13.35
C GLY A 90 60.80 12.02 13.65
N HIS A 91 60.76 12.63 14.83
CA HIS A 91 59.85 13.68 15.31
C HIS A 91 58.37 13.29 15.48
N GLY A 92 57.81 13.63 16.64
CA GLY A 92 56.44 13.34 17.06
C GLY A 92 55.36 14.10 16.27
N GLU A 93 55.42 14.01 14.94
CA GLU A 93 54.39 14.54 14.07
C GLU A 93 53.08 13.79 14.32
N SER A 94 52.06 14.62 14.49
CA SER A 94 50.70 14.25 14.78
C SER A 94 50.04 13.60 13.55
N VAL A 95 49.84 12.28 13.56
CA VAL A 95 49.09 11.60 12.49
C VAL A 95 47.61 11.96 12.60
N THR A 96 47.08 12.68 11.61
CA THR A 96 45.64 12.99 11.55
C THR A 96 44.89 11.86 10.85
N VAL A 97 44.00 11.17 11.57
CA VAL A 97 43.05 10.23 10.97
C VAL A 97 42.17 10.97 9.98
N LYS A 98 42.10 10.46 8.75
CA LYS A 98 41.23 11.00 7.69
C LYS A 98 39.95 10.19 7.64
N VAL A 99 38.82 10.81 7.98
CA VAL A 99 37.49 10.24 7.80
C VAL A 99 36.95 10.65 6.44
N VAL A 100 36.32 9.67 5.79
CA VAL A 100 35.62 9.82 4.53
C VAL A 100 34.14 9.63 4.79
N VAL A 101 33.34 10.55 4.25
CA VAL A 101 31.89 10.46 4.26
C VAL A 101 31.38 10.37 2.82
N MET A 102 30.50 9.41 2.59
CA MET A 102 29.86 9.18 1.30
C MET A 102 28.37 9.02 1.49
N ILE A 103 27.59 9.52 0.53
CA ILE A 103 26.20 9.13 0.36
C ILE A 103 26.11 8.42 -0.99
N LEU A 104 25.58 7.22 -0.97
CA LEU A 104 25.33 6.40 -2.15
C LEU A 104 23.84 6.39 -2.45
N ASP A 105 23.47 6.45 -3.73
CA ASP A 105 22.09 6.24 -4.17
C ASP A 105 21.68 4.75 -4.09
N GLN A 106 20.43 4.45 -4.44
CA GLN A 106 19.88 3.09 -4.48
C GLN A 106 20.61 2.13 -5.45
N ASN A 107 21.41 2.66 -6.39
CA ASN A 107 22.24 1.87 -7.31
C ASN A 107 23.69 1.74 -6.81
N GLY A 108 24.00 2.24 -5.62
CA GLY A 108 25.36 2.27 -5.05
C GLY A 108 26.26 3.35 -5.66
N GLN A 109 25.75 4.27 -6.47
CA GLN A 109 26.52 5.38 -7.02
C GLN A 109 26.71 6.48 -6.00
N THR A 110 27.92 7.03 -5.92
CA THR A 110 28.21 8.13 -4.99
C THR A 110 27.56 9.44 -5.46
N VAL A 111 26.60 9.93 -4.68
CA VAL A 111 25.92 11.23 -4.90
C VAL A 111 26.48 12.35 -4.03
N TYR A 112 27.16 12.01 -2.94
CA TYR A 112 27.92 12.94 -2.12
C TYR A 112 29.20 12.29 -1.65
N LYS A 113 30.30 13.07 -1.65
CA LYS A 113 31.61 12.58 -1.25
C LYS A 113 32.42 13.69 -0.58
N CYS A 114 32.93 13.42 0.62
CA CYS A 114 33.79 14.37 1.34
C CYS A 114 35.10 13.68 1.79
N TYR A 115 36.24 14.22 1.34
CA TYR A 115 37.59 13.75 1.66
C TYR A 115 38.49 14.93 2.01
N PRO A 116 39.39 14.79 2.99
CA PRO A 116 39.14 14.39 4.37
C PRO A 116 38.54 15.55 5.19
N ALA A 117 37.51 15.31 6.00
CA ALA A 117 36.84 16.39 6.72
C ALA A 117 36.60 16.04 8.20
N ARG A 118 36.87 17.02 9.07
CA ARG A 118 36.44 16.98 10.49
C ARG A 118 34.96 17.32 10.64
N ILE A 119 34.49 18.19 9.77
CA ILE A 119 33.14 18.73 9.72
C ILE A 119 32.77 18.80 8.26
N GLY A 120 31.52 18.49 7.93
CA GLY A 120 30.99 18.72 6.60
C GLY A 120 29.50 18.93 6.63
N SER A 121 28.99 19.49 5.54
CA SER A 121 27.56 19.62 5.27
C SER A 121 27.22 18.98 3.94
N PHE A 122 26.02 18.45 3.83
CA PHE A 122 25.47 17.90 2.60
C PHE A 122 24.08 18.45 2.36
N ASN A 123 23.75 18.58 1.07
CA ASN A 123 22.43 18.92 0.59
C ASN A 123 22.26 18.15 -0.72
N ILE A 124 21.49 17.06 -0.67
CA ILE A 124 21.23 16.22 -1.83
C ILE A 124 19.73 16.17 -2.10
N THR A 125 19.38 16.13 -3.37
CA THR A 125 18.02 15.81 -3.81
C THR A 125 18.01 14.42 -4.39
N ALA A 126 17.14 13.54 -3.88
CA ALA A 126 17.00 12.18 -4.36
C ALA A 126 16.49 12.20 -5.81
N ALA A 127 17.31 11.68 -6.74
CA ALA A 127 16.97 11.64 -8.17
C ALA A 127 15.92 10.56 -8.48
N GLN A 128 15.86 9.52 -7.64
CA GLN A 128 14.97 8.37 -7.74
C GLN A 128 14.57 7.91 -6.34
N SER A 129 13.43 7.23 -6.25
CA SER A 129 12.98 6.58 -5.01
C SER A 129 13.76 5.30 -4.74
N GLY A 130 14.15 5.10 -3.48
CA GLY A 130 14.91 3.93 -3.05
C GLY A 130 15.66 4.20 -1.75
N VAL A 131 16.54 3.27 -1.37
CA VAL A 131 17.33 3.41 -0.15
C VAL A 131 18.69 4.03 -0.46
N TYR A 132 18.91 5.20 0.11
CA TYR A 132 20.18 5.91 0.08
C TYR A 132 21.02 5.43 1.26
N THR A 133 22.30 5.23 1.01
CA THR A 133 23.23 4.72 2.02
C THR A 133 24.21 5.80 2.43
N PHE A 134 24.16 6.21 3.70
CA PHE A 134 25.23 6.98 4.31
C PHE A 134 26.34 6.02 4.73
N ALA A 135 27.54 6.21 4.18
CA ALA A 135 28.70 5.35 4.41
C ALA A 135 29.89 6.16 4.92
N THR A 136 30.51 5.69 6.00
CA THR A 136 31.69 6.35 6.61
C THR A 136 32.85 5.39 6.75
N GLY A 137 34.08 5.84 6.51
CA GLY A 137 35.28 5.00 6.72
C GLY A 137 36.57 5.78 6.98
N CYS A 138 37.59 5.11 7.50
CA CYS A 138 38.93 5.67 7.78
C CYS A 138 39.98 5.13 6.81
N TYR A 139 40.82 6.01 6.22
CA TYR A 139 41.75 5.63 5.14
C TYR A 139 43.25 5.57 5.50
N TYR A 140 43.71 6.04 6.67
CA TYR A 140 45.15 6.16 6.96
C TYR A 140 45.50 5.81 8.42
N LEU A 141 45.48 4.51 8.75
CA LEU A 141 45.83 3.99 10.09
C LEU A 141 47.03 3.02 10.08
N TRP A 142 47.67 2.82 8.93
CA TRP A 142 48.96 2.13 8.90
C TRP A 142 49.89 2.89 9.85
N LEU A 143 50.47 2.21 10.84
CA LEU A 143 51.46 2.72 11.82
C LEU A 143 50.94 3.15 13.22
N ILE A 144 49.67 2.96 13.60
CA ILE A 144 49.18 3.29 14.96
C ILE A 144 48.90 2.02 15.78
N ASN A 145 49.67 1.81 16.87
CA ASN A 145 49.53 0.63 17.77
C ASN A 145 48.40 0.73 18.80
N ARG A 146 47.74 1.90 18.94
CA ARG A 146 46.61 2.11 19.87
C ARG A 146 45.42 2.68 19.13
N ILE A 147 44.38 1.86 18.97
CA ILE A 147 43.21 2.19 18.15
C ILE A 147 42.14 2.77 19.07
N VAL A 148 41.76 4.02 18.83
CA VAL A 148 40.49 4.56 19.32
C VAL A 148 39.70 4.95 18.08
N ASN A 149 38.53 4.34 17.90
CA ASN A 149 37.66 4.66 16.77
C ASN A 149 37.16 6.11 16.94
N PRO A 150 37.29 6.96 15.91
CA PRO A 150 36.70 8.28 16.00
C PRO A 150 35.18 8.14 16.10
N GLU A 151 34.57 9.05 16.83
CA GLU A 151 33.11 9.07 16.99
C GLU A 151 32.57 10.07 15.97
N MET A 152 31.57 9.69 15.18
CA MET A 152 30.87 10.63 14.32
C MET A 152 29.52 10.97 14.90
N THR A 153 29.17 12.24 14.88
CA THR A 153 27.82 12.75 15.11
C THR A 153 27.25 13.16 13.75
N LEU A 154 26.16 12.52 13.32
CA LEU A 154 25.43 12.87 12.11
C LEU A 154 24.18 13.67 12.48
N ASN A 155 23.88 14.76 11.77
CA ASN A 155 22.65 15.51 11.88
C ASN A 155 22.03 15.65 10.49
N TYR A 156 20.77 15.28 10.32
CA TYR A 156 20.11 15.44 9.04
C TYR A 156 18.61 15.72 9.18
N THR A 157 18.05 16.26 8.11
CA THR A 157 16.63 16.48 7.88
C THR A 157 16.27 15.94 6.51
N VAL A 158 15.11 15.31 6.40
CA VAL A 158 14.53 14.93 5.12
C VAL A 158 13.34 15.84 4.86
N THR A 159 13.27 16.46 3.69
CA THR A 159 12.14 17.31 3.30
C THR A 159 11.56 16.77 2.01
N GLY A 160 10.25 16.52 1.97
CA GLY A 160 9.61 15.89 0.83
C GLY A 160 8.17 16.33 0.63
N LEU A 161 7.48 15.63 -0.26
CA LEU A 161 6.04 15.78 -0.44
C LEU A 161 5.28 15.31 0.81
N PRO A 162 4.10 15.87 1.10
CA PRO A 162 3.26 15.36 2.18
C PRO A 162 2.92 13.89 1.95
N PHE A 163 2.86 13.10 3.02
CA PHE A 163 2.32 11.75 2.98
C PHE A 163 0.83 11.81 2.61
N LYS A 164 0.39 10.97 1.68
CA LYS A 164 -0.97 10.99 1.13
C LYS A 164 -1.46 9.57 0.86
N ILE A 165 -2.62 9.28 1.42
CA ILE A 165 -3.43 8.10 1.14
C ILE A 165 -4.44 8.45 0.03
N ASN A 166 -4.73 7.48 -0.83
CA ASN A 166 -5.84 7.55 -1.78
C ASN A 166 -6.60 6.21 -1.76
N ILE A 167 -7.82 6.22 -1.22
CA ILE A 167 -8.68 5.04 -1.17
C ILE A 167 -9.27 4.81 -2.57
N LEU A 168 -9.06 3.61 -3.11
CA LEU A 168 -9.60 3.18 -4.40
C LEU A 168 -10.89 2.38 -4.23
N SER A 169 -11.02 1.65 -3.12
CA SER A 169 -12.22 0.94 -2.72
C SER A 169 -12.24 0.80 -1.20
N PRO A 170 -13.40 0.97 -0.54
CA PRO A 170 -14.71 1.30 -1.11
C PRO A 170 -14.82 2.77 -1.58
N SER A 171 -15.72 3.01 -2.54
CA SER A 171 -16.25 4.33 -2.89
C SER A 171 -17.58 4.57 -2.14
N ASN A 172 -18.15 5.77 -2.25
CA ASN A 172 -19.45 6.09 -1.67
C ASN A 172 -20.61 5.43 -2.45
N ASP A 173 -20.68 4.11 -2.36
CA ASP A 173 -21.63 3.24 -3.08
C ASP A 173 -22.26 2.21 -2.14
N ILE A 174 -23.12 1.36 -2.70
CA ILE A 174 -23.80 0.27 -2.00
C ILE A 174 -23.15 -1.07 -2.36
N TYR A 175 -22.77 -1.85 -1.35
CA TYR A 175 -22.08 -3.12 -1.51
C TYR A 175 -22.80 -4.29 -0.84
N THR A 176 -22.41 -5.51 -1.21
CA THR A 176 -22.68 -6.72 -0.41
C THR A 176 -21.79 -6.75 0.85
N PRO A 177 -22.06 -7.62 1.85
CA PRO A 177 -21.31 -7.68 3.11
C PRO A 177 -19.80 -7.95 3.03
N ASN A 178 -19.28 -8.33 1.86
CA ASN A 178 -17.86 -8.52 1.60
C ASN A 178 -17.36 -7.38 0.71
N VAL A 179 -16.71 -6.39 1.32
CA VAL A 179 -16.29 -5.15 0.67
C VAL A 179 -14.78 -5.15 0.49
N SER A 180 -14.31 -4.98 -0.75
CA SER A 180 -12.89 -4.85 -1.03
C SER A 180 -12.35 -3.54 -0.45
N LEU A 181 -11.22 -3.63 0.24
CA LEU A 181 -10.41 -2.48 0.63
C LEU A 181 -9.16 -2.46 -0.24
N SER A 182 -9.04 -1.43 -1.06
CA SER A 182 -7.85 -1.15 -1.87
C SER A 182 -7.52 0.34 -1.82
N PHE A 183 -6.24 0.66 -1.78
CA PHE A 183 -5.76 2.02 -1.70
C PHE A 183 -4.33 2.11 -2.23
N THR A 184 -3.89 3.33 -2.47
CA THR A 184 -2.50 3.67 -2.77
C THR A 184 -2.01 4.68 -1.78
N VAL A 185 -0.72 4.62 -1.44
CA VAL A 185 -0.02 5.72 -0.80
C VAL A 185 1.01 6.27 -1.78
N ASN A 186 1.26 7.57 -1.69
CA ASN A 186 2.28 8.22 -2.51
C ASN A 186 3.70 7.98 -1.99
N ARG A 187 3.87 7.48 -0.76
CA ARG A 187 5.18 7.26 -0.14
C ARG A 187 5.34 5.91 0.57
N PHE A 188 6.58 5.50 0.86
CA PHE A 188 6.86 4.40 1.79
C PHE A 188 6.15 4.62 3.13
N SER A 189 5.40 3.62 3.59
CA SER A 189 4.77 3.65 4.91
C SER A 189 5.65 2.92 5.93
N ASP A 190 5.52 3.27 7.21
CA ASP A 190 6.12 2.56 8.35
C ASP A 190 5.06 1.71 9.10
N TRP A 191 3.82 2.19 9.12
CA TRP A 191 2.65 1.39 9.43
C TRP A 191 1.43 1.90 8.67
N ILE A 192 0.47 1.00 8.47
CA ILE A 192 -0.85 1.29 7.94
C ILE A 192 -1.88 0.53 8.78
N ASP A 193 -2.96 1.22 9.14
CA ASP A 193 -4.12 0.59 9.78
C ASP A 193 -5.42 1.09 9.14
N TYR A 194 -6.48 0.30 9.34
CA TYR A 194 -7.83 0.74 9.07
C TYR A 194 -8.70 0.64 10.31
N ARG A 195 -9.73 1.48 10.34
CA ARG A 195 -10.76 1.49 11.36
C ARG A 195 -12.12 1.52 10.69
N LEU A 196 -13.02 0.68 11.19
CA LEU A 196 -14.41 0.64 10.74
C LEU A 196 -15.33 1.16 11.85
N ASP A 197 -16.22 2.10 11.52
CA ASP A 197 -17.28 2.61 12.38
C ASP A 197 -16.80 3.14 13.74
N GLY A 198 -15.59 3.72 13.76
CA GLY A 198 -14.99 4.24 15.00
C GLY A 198 -14.46 3.17 15.96
N ASN A 199 -14.47 1.89 15.59
CA ASN A 199 -13.93 0.79 16.40
C ASN A 199 -12.39 0.85 16.56
N SER A 200 -11.78 -0.17 17.14
CA SER A 200 -10.32 -0.26 17.21
C SER A 200 -9.69 -0.36 15.82
N SER A 201 -8.53 0.28 15.64
CA SER A 201 -7.74 0.15 14.42
C SER A 201 -7.20 -1.28 14.27
N VAL A 202 -7.22 -1.78 13.03
CA VAL A 202 -6.70 -3.09 12.63
C VAL A 202 -5.48 -2.86 11.73
N PRO A 203 -4.29 -3.37 12.12
CA PRO A 203 -3.10 -3.20 11.30
C PRO A 203 -3.23 -3.95 9.98
N LEU A 204 -2.88 -3.27 8.89
CA LEU A 204 -2.74 -3.87 7.57
C LEU A 204 -1.28 -4.28 7.42
N TRP A 205 -0.91 -5.33 8.14
CA TRP A 205 0.44 -5.88 8.05
C TRP A 205 0.63 -6.50 6.67
N ASP A 206 1.44 -5.88 5.80
CA ASP A 206 2.00 -6.60 4.67
C ASP A 206 3.05 -7.55 5.25
N GLY A 207 2.88 -8.87 5.12
CA GLY A 207 3.79 -9.87 5.71
C GLY A 207 5.26 -9.78 5.23
N ASN A 208 5.66 -8.65 4.65
CA ASN A 208 6.92 -8.40 4.01
C ASN A 208 7.86 -7.50 4.83
N TRP A 209 7.54 -7.14 6.08
CA TRP A 209 8.51 -6.50 6.99
C TRP A 209 9.43 -7.50 7.71
N SER A 210 10.29 -8.17 6.94
CA SER A 210 11.53 -8.78 7.47
C SER A 210 12.73 -7.85 7.27
N TYR A 211 12.58 -6.52 7.44
CA TYR A 211 13.58 -5.54 6.97
C TYR A 211 14.19 -4.62 8.04
N TYR A 212 13.94 -4.85 9.34
CA TYR A 212 14.62 -4.08 10.41
C TYR A 212 15.34 -4.93 11.46
N ALA A 213 15.40 -6.25 11.27
CA ALA A 213 16.29 -7.10 12.05
C ALA A 213 17.43 -7.58 11.15
N THR A 214 18.66 -7.30 11.56
CA THR A 214 19.90 -7.91 11.05
C THR A 214 20.41 -7.43 9.68
N GLY A 215 20.90 -6.18 9.58
CA GLY A 215 22.12 -5.80 8.84
C GLY A 215 22.36 -6.31 7.40
N VAL A 216 21.36 -6.84 6.72
CA VAL A 216 21.44 -7.42 5.38
C VAL A 216 20.48 -6.63 4.50
N VAL A 217 21.06 -5.87 3.58
CA VAL A 217 20.37 -5.08 2.57
C VAL A 217 19.63 -6.02 1.63
N ALA A 218 18.36 -6.29 1.90
CA ALA A 218 17.52 -6.94 0.92
C ALA A 218 17.06 -5.88 -0.09
N ASN A 219 17.27 -6.20 -1.38
CA ASN A 219 17.07 -5.35 -2.55
C ASN A 219 15.75 -4.57 -2.47
N TYR A 220 15.83 -3.28 -2.14
CA TYR A 220 14.79 -2.31 -2.44
C TYR A 220 14.71 -2.18 -3.96
N ARG A 221 13.94 -3.06 -4.62
CA ARG A 221 13.59 -2.86 -6.03
C ARG A 221 13.00 -1.47 -6.16
N ASN A 222 13.49 -0.71 -7.14
CA ASN A 222 13.01 0.61 -7.55
C ASN A 222 11.48 0.73 -7.46
N ILE A 223 10.96 1.22 -6.34
CA ILE A 223 9.54 1.56 -6.18
C ILE A 223 9.40 3.00 -6.67
N THR A 224 9.27 3.14 -7.99
CA THR A 224 9.07 4.41 -8.69
C THR A 224 7.58 4.78 -8.84
N THR A 225 6.68 4.03 -8.22
CA THR A 225 5.21 4.17 -8.37
C THR A 225 4.51 4.14 -7.01
N PRO A 226 3.31 4.75 -6.89
CA PRO A 226 2.46 4.58 -5.72
C PRO A 226 2.38 3.11 -5.35
N VAL A 227 2.70 2.79 -4.09
CA VAL A 227 2.62 1.41 -3.62
C VAL A 227 1.14 1.11 -3.39
N SER A 228 0.59 0.21 -4.19
CA SER A 228 -0.71 -0.39 -3.90
C SER A 228 -0.50 -1.43 -2.81
N TYR A 229 -1.08 -1.16 -1.65
CA TYR A 229 -1.08 -2.14 -0.56
C TYR A 229 -2.23 -3.12 -0.79
N GLY A 230 -1.98 -4.37 -0.42
CA GLY A 230 -2.78 -5.53 -0.83
C GLY A 230 -4.28 -5.38 -0.62
N ASN A 231 -5.04 -5.94 -1.56
CA ASN A 231 -6.50 -6.01 -1.47
C ASN A 231 -6.87 -6.87 -0.26
N THR A 232 -7.36 -6.26 0.81
CA THR A 232 -8.05 -7.00 1.88
C THR A 232 -9.56 -6.95 1.65
N THR A 233 -10.29 -7.87 2.25
CA THR A 233 -11.76 -7.87 2.19
C THR A 233 -12.29 -7.62 3.59
N LEU A 234 -13.06 -6.54 3.73
CA LEU A 234 -13.87 -6.28 4.91
C LEU A 234 -15.03 -7.27 4.88
N THR A 235 -15.08 -8.20 5.83
CA THR A 235 -16.07 -9.28 5.87
C THR A 235 -17.00 -9.12 7.07
N GLY A 236 -18.20 -9.72 6.98
CA GLY A 236 -19.14 -9.73 8.10
C GLY A 236 -19.81 -8.39 8.38
N LEU A 237 -19.86 -7.49 7.40
CA LEU A 237 -20.49 -6.18 7.55
C LEU A 237 -22.02 -6.32 7.63
N THR A 238 -22.64 -5.66 8.60
CA THR A 238 -24.10 -5.62 8.77
C THR A 238 -24.74 -4.69 7.74
N SER A 239 -26.07 -4.75 7.57
CA SER A 239 -26.74 -3.75 6.74
C SER A 239 -26.67 -2.36 7.38
N GLY A 240 -26.35 -1.34 6.60
CA GLY A 240 -26.31 0.03 7.10
C GLY A 240 -25.28 0.93 6.42
N LEU A 241 -25.10 2.11 6.99
CA LEU A 241 -24.01 3.02 6.65
C LEU A 241 -22.78 2.64 7.47
N HIS A 242 -21.65 2.48 6.79
CA HIS A 242 -20.35 2.22 7.40
C HIS A 242 -19.39 3.36 7.08
N THR A 243 -18.48 3.64 8.01
CA THR A 243 -17.40 4.61 7.84
C THR A 243 -16.06 3.90 8.00
N LEU A 244 -15.25 3.94 6.95
CA LEU A 244 -13.89 3.46 6.95
C LEU A 244 -12.93 4.64 7.10
N THR A 245 -12.05 4.57 8.08
CA THR A 245 -10.90 5.47 8.22
C THR A 245 -9.63 4.67 7.99
N LEU A 246 -8.82 5.06 7.00
CA LEU A 246 -7.47 4.56 6.79
C LEU A 246 -6.48 5.55 7.38
N SER A 247 -5.52 5.05 8.17
CA SER A 247 -4.43 5.85 8.71
C SER A 247 -3.10 5.20 8.36
N ALA A 248 -2.11 6.02 8.02
CA ALA A 248 -0.77 5.54 7.77
C ALA A 248 0.25 6.62 8.08
N ASN A 249 1.44 6.19 8.44
CA ASN A 249 2.60 7.05 8.57
C ASN A 249 3.75 6.56 7.67
N ASP A 250 4.77 7.39 7.49
CA ASP A 250 6.07 6.97 6.98
C ASP A 250 7.13 6.85 8.08
N THR A 251 8.31 6.40 7.69
CA THR A 251 9.49 6.20 8.56
C THR A 251 10.00 7.50 9.20
N TYR A 252 9.59 8.65 8.69
CA TYR A 252 9.97 9.98 9.18
C TYR A 252 8.90 10.60 10.10
N GLY A 253 7.83 9.87 10.41
CA GLY A 253 6.75 10.32 11.30
C GLY A 253 5.74 11.27 10.62
N ASN A 254 5.81 11.35 9.31
CA ASN A 254 4.83 11.97 8.42
C ASN A 254 3.59 11.07 8.41
N TRP A 255 2.38 11.61 8.39
CA TRP A 255 1.18 10.76 8.41
C TRP A 255 0.01 11.40 7.67
N ASP A 256 -0.92 10.57 7.22
CA ASP A 256 -2.19 10.96 6.63
C ASP A 256 -3.32 10.10 7.18
N ASN A 257 -4.54 10.63 7.12
CA ASN A 257 -5.75 9.88 7.37
C ASN A 257 -6.77 10.18 6.28
N GLN A 258 -7.45 9.14 5.80
CA GLN A 258 -8.52 9.25 4.80
C GLN A 258 -9.76 8.55 5.31
N THR A 259 -10.91 9.19 5.16
CA THR A 259 -12.19 8.63 5.59
C THR A 259 -13.17 8.57 4.43
N ILE A 260 -13.80 7.42 4.26
CA ILE A 260 -14.86 7.21 3.28
C ILE A 260 -16.07 6.58 3.95
N SER A 261 -17.27 6.96 3.53
CA SER A 261 -18.51 6.32 3.96
C SER A 261 -19.13 5.55 2.80
N PHE A 262 -19.65 4.37 3.07
CA PHE A 262 -20.29 3.48 2.10
C PHE A 262 -21.45 2.72 2.74
N ARG A 263 -22.34 2.15 1.94
CA ARG A 263 -23.50 1.40 2.45
C ARG A 263 -23.36 -0.09 2.18
N VAL A 264 -23.89 -0.90 3.08
CA VAL A 264 -23.98 -2.35 2.93
C VAL A 264 -25.44 -2.78 2.90
N ASP A 265 -25.79 -3.55 1.88
CA ASP A 265 -27.12 -4.15 1.68
C ASP A 265 -26.96 -5.65 1.36
N PRO A 266 -27.19 -6.55 2.35
CA PRO A 266 -27.13 -7.99 2.15
C PRO A 266 -28.13 -8.51 1.11
N SER A 267 -29.23 -7.79 0.84
CA SER A 267 -30.24 -8.21 -0.15
C SER A 267 -29.68 -8.20 -1.58
N LEU A 268 -28.59 -7.44 -1.83
CA LEU A 268 -27.88 -7.47 -3.11
C LEU A 268 -27.25 -8.84 -3.40
N ALA A 269 -26.91 -9.62 -2.37
CA ALA A 269 -26.37 -10.96 -2.55
C ALA A 269 -27.45 -11.96 -2.98
N THR A 270 -28.70 -11.79 -2.53
CA THR A 270 -29.82 -12.71 -2.84
C THR A 270 -30.57 -12.33 -4.12
N LYS A 271 -30.59 -11.04 -4.49
CA LYS A 271 -31.27 -10.53 -5.69
C LYS A 271 -30.80 -11.22 -6.99
N GLY A 272 -29.51 -11.58 -7.08
CA GLY A 272 -28.97 -12.32 -8.22
C GLY A 272 -29.37 -13.79 -8.28
N ILE A 273 -29.63 -14.41 -7.12
CA ILE A 273 -29.99 -15.84 -7.01
C ILE A 273 -31.48 -16.01 -7.29
N ASP A 274 -32.31 -15.13 -6.74
CA ASP A 274 -33.75 -15.11 -6.95
C ASP A 274 -34.09 -14.92 -8.44
N ALA A 275 -33.40 -13.98 -9.12
CA ALA A 275 -33.62 -13.72 -10.54
C ALA A 275 -33.33 -14.93 -11.45
N VAL A 276 -32.51 -15.89 -11.01
CA VAL A 276 -32.14 -17.09 -11.80
C VAL A 276 -32.97 -18.31 -11.37
N LEU A 277 -33.16 -18.53 -10.07
CA LEU A 277 -33.84 -19.71 -9.55
C LEU A 277 -35.35 -19.70 -9.81
N PHE A 278 -36.00 -18.55 -9.69
CA PHE A 278 -37.45 -18.46 -9.94
C PHE A 278 -37.84 -18.85 -11.38
N PRO A 279 -37.24 -18.30 -12.45
CA PRO A 279 -37.59 -18.70 -13.82
C PRO A 279 -37.14 -20.14 -14.14
N ALA A 280 -36.00 -20.61 -13.63
CA ALA A 280 -35.55 -21.99 -13.85
C ALA A 280 -36.49 -23.02 -13.20
N LEU A 281 -36.93 -22.77 -11.96
CA LEU A 281 -37.89 -23.63 -11.26
C LEU A 281 -39.25 -23.64 -11.98
N ILE A 282 -39.75 -22.48 -12.39
CA ILE A 282 -40.99 -22.36 -13.17
C ILE A 282 -40.87 -23.14 -14.50
N ALA A 283 -39.75 -23.03 -15.20
CA ALA A 283 -39.51 -23.78 -16.44
C ALA A 283 -39.53 -25.30 -16.22
N VAL A 284 -38.90 -25.80 -15.16
CA VAL A 284 -38.93 -27.24 -14.81
C VAL A 284 -40.35 -27.71 -14.50
N VAL A 285 -41.12 -26.94 -13.72
CA VAL A 285 -42.52 -27.27 -13.41
C VAL A 285 -43.38 -27.32 -14.69
N ILE A 286 -43.19 -26.39 -15.62
CA ILE A 286 -43.90 -26.38 -16.91
C ILE A 286 -43.53 -27.60 -17.75
N ILE A 287 -42.25 -27.97 -17.83
CA ILE A 287 -41.78 -29.15 -18.58
C ILE A 287 -42.41 -30.43 -18.03
N VAL A 288 -42.43 -30.60 -16.69
CA VAL A 288 -43.03 -31.77 -16.04
C VAL A 288 -44.54 -31.83 -16.29
N ALA A 289 -45.24 -30.69 -16.19
CA ALA A 289 -46.67 -30.62 -16.46
C ALA A 289 -46.99 -31.00 -17.92
N LEU A 290 -46.23 -30.49 -18.89
CA LEU A 290 -46.38 -30.83 -20.30
C LEU A 290 -46.11 -32.32 -20.56
N ALA A 291 -45.06 -32.90 -19.97
CA ALA A 291 -44.76 -34.32 -20.09
C ALA A 291 -45.88 -35.21 -19.54
N LEU A 292 -46.47 -34.83 -18.40
CA LEU A 292 -47.63 -35.54 -17.82
C LEU A 292 -48.86 -35.44 -18.72
N ILE A 293 -49.15 -34.26 -19.28
CA ILE A 293 -50.25 -34.07 -20.22
C ILE A 293 -50.05 -34.96 -21.46
N VAL A 294 -48.84 -34.96 -22.05
CA VAL A 294 -48.52 -35.81 -23.20
C VAL A 294 -48.69 -37.29 -22.86
N SER A 295 -48.20 -37.73 -21.70
CA SER A 295 -48.34 -39.12 -21.23
C SER A 295 -49.80 -39.53 -21.09
N VAL A 296 -50.65 -38.69 -20.49
CA VAL A 296 -52.09 -38.93 -20.36
C VAL A 296 -52.78 -38.99 -21.73
N VAL A 297 -52.41 -38.11 -22.67
CA VAL A 297 -52.96 -38.13 -24.04
C VAL A 297 -52.57 -39.40 -24.79
N LEU A 298 -51.30 -39.82 -24.70
CA LEU A 298 -50.82 -41.06 -25.31
C LEU A 298 -51.51 -42.29 -24.71
N TYR A 299 -51.68 -42.32 -23.38
CA TYR A 299 -52.40 -43.38 -22.67
C TYR A 299 -53.87 -43.48 -23.13
N ARG A 300 -54.58 -42.35 -23.23
CA ARG A 300 -55.97 -42.33 -23.73
C ARG A 300 -56.07 -42.80 -25.18
N LYS A 301 -55.12 -42.41 -26.04
CA LYS A 301 -55.08 -42.86 -27.45
C LYS A 301 -54.85 -44.37 -27.54
N HIS A 302 -53.97 -44.93 -26.72
CA HIS A 302 -53.75 -46.38 -26.68
C HIS A 302 -55.03 -47.13 -26.26
N LEU A 303 -55.73 -46.66 -25.22
CA LEU A 303 -57.00 -47.25 -24.78
C LEU A 303 -58.08 -47.24 -25.87
N GLN A 304 -58.13 -46.20 -26.71
CA GLN A 304 -59.07 -46.12 -27.84
C GLN A 304 -58.72 -47.05 -29.00
N THR A 305 -57.45 -47.44 -29.15
CA THR A 305 -57.00 -48.30 -30.25
C THR A 305 -57.13 -49.79 -29.92
N CYS A 306 -57.25 -50.14 -28.63
CA CYS A 306 -57.41 -51.52 -28.15
C CYS A 306 -58.86 -51.93 -27.86
N ARG A 307 -59.85 -51.10 -28.23
CA ARG A 307 -61.27 -51.46 -28.27
C ARG A 307 -61.70 -51.65 -29.72
#